data_AF-A0A1S2KA39-F1
#
_entry.id   AF-A0A1S2KA39-F1
#
_cell.length_a   1.000
_cell.length_b   1.000
_cell.length_c   1.000
_cell.angle_alpha   90.00
_cell.angle_beta   90.00
_cell.angle_gamma   90.00
#
_symmetry.space_group_name_H-M   'P 1'
#
loop_
_entity.id
_entity.type
_entity.pdbx_description
1 polymer ?
#
loop_
_entity_poly.entity_id
_entity_poly.type
_entity_poly.pdbx_seq_one_letter_code
_entity_poly.pdbx_strand_id
1 'polypeptide(L)'
;MAKIDHHAVVAALEFAHSHLDGMKVKELVDRKGIDGYITHCAALAATTGVTAGIGGPVTMLLGVPADMVNTIAQQFRVTLAVIYHRTGRYSVPFDQFIKIVGLSLGVKIGTQAAAYGVGVIAGQVAKEIVKRLSVRTAGKLIPLVGGVLGGSINYAFIKAQGKALLSLDLDRVAED
;
A
#
# COMPACT_ATOMS: atom_id res chain seq x y z
N MET A 1 8.81 8.68 -22.27
CA MET A 1 8.34 8.55 -20.87
C MET A 1 6.91 8.07 -20.93
N ALA A 2 6.65 6.79 -20.60
CA ALA A 2 5.32 6.20 -20.74
C ALA A 2 4.32 6.95 -19.83
N LYS A 3 3.24 7.49 -20.40
CA LYS A 3 2.11 7.95 -19.61
C LYS A 3 1.55 6.69 -18.93
N ILE A 4 1.76 6.57 -17.62
CA ILE A 4 1.16 5.48 -16.85
C ILE A 4 -0.36 5.65 -16.97
N ASP A 5 -1.00 4.68 -17.61
CA ASP A 5 -2.45 4.67 -17.81
C ASP A 5 -3.14 4.54 -16.45
N HIS A 6 -4.07 5.46 -16.19
CA HIS A 6 -4.87 5.50 -14.98
C HIS A 6 -5.62 4.17 -14.76
N HIS A 7 -6.15 3.57 -15.84
CA HIS A 7 -6.80 2.27 -15.80
C HIS A 7 -5.85 1.14 -15.44
N ALA A 8 -4.61 1.17 -15.95
CA ALA A 8 -3.61 0.17 -15.62
C ALA A 8 -3.24 0.20 -14.13
N VAL A 9 -3.19 1.40 -13.53
CA VAL A 9 -2.91 1.56 -12.09
C VAL A 9 -4.07 1.07 -11.24
N VAL A 10 -5.31 1.40 -11.60
CA VAL A 10 -6.49 0.86 -10.89
C VAL A 10 -6.52 -0.66 -10.98
N ALA A 11 -6.31 -1.23 -12.17
CA ALA A 11 -6.24 -2.69 -12.36
C ALA A 11 -5.11 -3.33 -11.53
N ALA A 12 -3.96 -2.67 -11.42
CA ALA A 12 -2.87 -3.13 -10.57
C ALA A 12 -3.22 -3.09 -9.08
N LEU A 13 -3.99 -2.10 -8.63
CA LEU A 13 -4.47 -1.99 -7.25
C LEU A 13 -5.49 -3.09 -6.93
N GLU A 14 -6.42 -3.34 -7.84
CA GLU A 14 -7.38 -4.44 -7.74
C GLU A 14 -6.68 -5.80 -7.75
N PHE A 15 -5.71 -6.00 -8.64
CA PHE A 15 -4.88 -7.20 -8.69
C PHE A 15 -4.10 -7.40 -7.38
N ALA A 16 -3.47 -6.34 -6.88
CA ALA A 16 -2.73 -6.40 -5.62
C ALA A 16 -3.65 -6.76 -4.45
N HIS A 17 -4.86 -6.19 -4.40
CA HIS A 17 -5.85 -6.48 -3.37
C HIS A 17 -6.39 -7.91 -3.45
N SER A 18 -6.73 -8.41 -4.65
CA SER A 18 -7.24 -9.77 -4.83
C SER A 18 -6.22 -10.85 -4.48
N HIS A 19 -4.93 -10.51 -4.50
CA HIS A 19 -3.83 -11.38 -4.08
C HIS A 19 -3.38 -11.15 -2.63
N LEU A 20 -4.10 -10.31 -1.86
CA LEU A 20 -3.89 -10.25 -0.41
C LEU A 20 -4.51 -11.48 0.25
N ASP A 21 -3.66 -12.32 0.79
CA ASP A 21 -4.08 -13.45 1.61
C ASP A 21 -4.42 -12.97 3.03
N GLY A 22 -5.66 -12.50 3.22
CA GLY A 22 -6.14 -12.00 4.50
C GLY A 22 -6.07 -13.01 5.64
N MET A 23 -6.20 -14.31 5.32
CA MET A 23 -6.04 -15.39 6.30
C MET A 23 -4.61 -15.49 6.82
N LYS A 24 -3.62 -15.43 5.93
CA LYS A 24 -2.21 -15.36 6.33
C LYS A 24 -1.90 -14.09 7.13
N VAL A 25 -2.50 -12.95 6.76
CA VAL A 25 -2.35 -11.71 7.55
C VAL A 25 -2.86 -11.93 8.97
N LYS A 26 -4.07 -12.45 9.12
CA LYS A 26 -4.65 -12.80 10.43
C LYS A 26 -3.74 -13.70 11.25
N GLU A 27 -3.33 -14.84 10.68
CA GLU A 27 -2.50 -15.83 11.38
C GLU A 27 -1.18 -15.21 11.89
N LEU A 28 -0.54 -14.38 11.06
CA LEU A 28 0.71 -13.74 11.42
C LEU A 28 0.53 -12.61 12.44
N VAL A 29 -0.57 -11.86 12.40
CA VAL A 29 -0.91 -10.84 13.41
C VAL A 29 -1.22 -11.51 14.74
N ASP A 30 -2.02 -12.58 14.76
CA ASP A 30 -2.35 -13.34 15.97
C ASP A 30 -1.08 -13.93 16.61
N ARG A 31 -0.14 -14.40 15.79
CA ARG A 31 1.12 -14.99 16.27
C ARG A 31 2.13 -13.96 16.78
N LYS A 32 2.25 -12.79 16.13
CA LYS A 32 3.35 -11.83 16.37
C LYS A 32 2.90 -10.56 17.10
N GLY A 33 1.60 -10.33 17.22
CA GLY A 33 1.04 -9.03 17.55
C GLY A 33 1.15 -8.04 16.39
N ILE A 34 0.37 -6.95 16.46
CA ILE A 34 0.30 -5.95 15.38
C ILE A 34 1.64 -5.25 15.12
N ASP A 35 2.37 -4.85 16.17
CA ASP A 35 3.70 -4.24 16.05
C ASP A 35 4.74 -5.20 15.47
N GLY A 36 4.67 -6.48 15.87
CA GLY A 36 5.53 -7.53 15.34
C GLY A 36 5.27 -7.80 13.86
N TYR A 37 4.00 -7.76 13.46
CA TYR A 37 3.60 -7.87 12.06
C TYR A 37 4.06 -6.67 11.22
N ILE A 38 3.85 -5.43 11.71
CA ILE A 38 4.34 -4.21 11.05
C ILE A 38 5.85 -4.27 10.84
N THR A 39 6.59 -4.70 11.86
CA THR A 39 8.06 -4.85 11.80
C THR A 39 8.46 -5.93 10.79
N HIS A 40 7.72 -7.03 10.71
CA HIS A 40 7.96 -8.08 9.73
C HIS A 40 7.76 -7.58 8.29
N CYS A 41 6.65 -6.89 8.01
CA CYS A 41 6.41 -6.27 6.71
C CYS A 41 7.45 -5.19 6.37
N ALA A 42 7.87 -4.39 7.35
CA ALA A 42 8.93 -3.41 7.16
C ALA A 42 10.27 -4.08 6.78
N ALA A 43 10.62 -5.19 7.45
CA ALA A 43 11.81 -5.96 7.11
C ALA A 43 11.73 -6.54 5.69
N LEU A 44 10.57 -7.08 5.30
CA LEU A 44 10.35 -7.56 3.92
C LEU A 44 10.42 -6.42 2.89
N ALA A 45 9.91 -5.22 3.21
CA ALA A 45 10.03 -4.05 2.33
C ALA A 45 11.47 -3.53 2.20
N ALA A 46 12.29 -3.77 3.22
CA ALA A 46 13.73 -3.49 3.19
C ALA A 46 14.48 -4.42 2.23
N THR A 47 13.98 -5.64 2.04
CA THR A 47 14.58 -6.58 1.09
C THR A 47 14.32 -6.11 -0.35
N THR A 48 15.40 -5.91 -1.10
CA THR A 48 15.34 -5.57 -2.52
C THR A 48 15.18 -6.85 -3.32
N GLY A 49 13.94 -7.29 -3.52
CA GLY A 49 13.66 -8.52 -4.24
C GLY A 49 12.21 -8.95 -4.09
N VAL A 50 11.67 -9.59 -5.12
CA VAL A 50 10.26 -9.98 -5.28
C VAL A 50 9.86 -11.08 -4.28
N THR A 51 9.82 -10.78 -2.99
CA THR A 51 9.44 -11.75 -1.93
C THR A 51 7.95 -11.67 -1.58
N ALA A 52 7.23 -10.63 -2.04
CA ALA A 52 5.83 -10.40 -1.70
C ALA A 52 4.80 -11.14 -2.57
N GLY A 53 5.18 -11.84 -3.64
CA GLY A 53 4.27 -12.60 -4.52
C GLY A 53 3.40 -11.78 -5.48
N ILE A 54 3.14 -10.50 -5.19
CA ILE A 54 2.36 -9.56 -6.04
C ILE A 54 3.25 -8.89 -7.12
N GLY A 55 4.58 -9.00 -6.98
CA GLY A 55 5.53 -8.12 -7.67
C GLY A 55 5.65 -8.31 -9.18
N GLY A 56 5.52 -9.53 -9.71
CA GLY A 56 5.76 -9.81 -11.14
C GLY A 56 4.75 -9.12 -12.08
N PRO A 57 3.45 -9.41 -11.95
CA PRO A 57 2.42 -8.84 -12.82
C PRO A 57 2.31 -7.32 -12.72
N VAL A 58 2.40 -6.75 -11.51
CA VAL A 58 2.29 -5.30 -11.30
C VAL A 58 3.52 -4.54 -11.83
N THR A 59 4.74 -5.10 -11.67
CA THR A 59 5.96 -4.53 -12.24
C THR A 59 5.88 -4.46 -13.76
N MET A 60 5.40 -5.52 -14.40
CA MET A 60 5.24 -5.57 -15.86
C MET A 60 4.16 -4.59 -16.35
N LEU A 61 3.01 -4.54 -15.69
CA LEU A 61 1.88 -3.71 -16.12
C LEU A 61 2.18 -2.21 -15.99
N LEU A 62 2.85 -1.81 -14.90
CA LEU A 62 3.08 -0.39 -14.60
C LEU A 62 4.47 0.11 -15.03
N GLY A 63 5.37 -0.78 -15.43
CA GLY A 63 6.78 -0.43 -15.69
C GLY A 63 7.50 0.10 -14.45
N VAL A 64 7.03 -0.28 -13.25
CA VAL A 64 7.52 0.25 -11.97
C VAL A 64 8.56 -0.72 -11.39
N PRO A 65 9.68 -0.23 -10.83
CA PRO A 65 10.68 -1.08 -10.20
C PRO A 65 10.13 -2.03 -9.13
N ALA A 66 10.68 -3.25 -9.08
CA ALA A 66 10.20 -4.31 -8.19
C ALA A 66 10.28 -3.96 -6.68
N ASP A 67 11.25 -3.14 -6.27
CA ASP A 67 11.39 -2.66 -4.89
C ASP A 67 10.19 -1.81 -4.45
N MET A 68 9.66 -1.01 -5.37
CA MET A 68 8.48 -0.17 -5.12
C MET A 68 7.22 -1.01 -5.03
N VAL A 69 7.06 -1.99 -5.92
CA VAL A 69 5.92 -2.89 -5.88
C VAL A 69 5.93 -3.74 -4.61
N ASN A 70 7.11 -4.22 -4.19
CA ASN A 70 7.27 -4.89 -2.89
C ASN A 70 6.83 -3.97 -1.74
N THR A 71 7.26 -2.71 -1.74
CA THR A 71 6.88 -1.74 -0.71
C THR A 71 5.36 -1.49 -0.67
N ILE A 72 4.71 -1.34 -1.84
CA ILE A 72 3.25 -1.18 -1.94
C ILE A 72 2.52 -2.44 -1.42
N ALA A 73 2.99 -3.64 -1.79
CA ALA A 73 2.44 -4.90 -1.31
C ALA A 73 2.54 -5.03 0.22
N GLN A 74 3.68 -4.67 0.81
CA GLN A 74 3.85 -4.69 2.26
C GLN A 74 3.00 -3.62 2.95
N GLN A 75 2.82 -2.44 2.34
CA GLN A 75 1.90 -1.41 2.83
C GLN A 75 0.47 -1.95 2.88
N PHE A 76 0.02 -2.62 1.82
CA PHE A 76 -1.33 -3.21 1.76
C PHE A 76 -1.55 -4.26 2.85
N ARG A 77 -0.55 -5.11 3.08
CA ARG A 77 -0.54 -6.09 4.17
C ARG A 77 -0.63 -5.43 5.55
N VAL A 78 0.11 -4.35 5.77
CA VAL A 78 0.05 -3.57 7.03
C VAL A 78 -1.31 -2.92 7.21
N THR A 79 -1.88 -2.33 6.15
CA THR A 79 -3.23 -1.77 6.21
C THR A 79 -4.27 -2.82 6.61
N LEU A 80 -4.26 -3.98 5.96
CA LEU A 80 -5.18 -5.06 6.30
C LEU A 80 -4.97 -5.59 7.73
N ALA A 81 -3.73 -5.66 8.18
CA ALA A 81 -3.40 -6.04 9.55
C ALA A 81 -3.95 -5.07 10.58
N VAL A 82 -3.88 -3.76 10.32
CA VAL A 82 -4.44 -2.74 11.21
C VAL A 82 -5.96 -2.81 11.22
N ILE A 83 -6.60 -3.01 10.06
CA ILE A 83 -8.06 -3.20 9.97
C ILE A 83 -8.48 -4.41 10.79
N TYR A 84 -7.79 -5.56 10.61
CA TYR A 84 -8.05 -6.77 11.38
C TYR A 84 -7.85 -6.54 12.88
N HIS A 85 -6.77 -5.88 13.28
CA HIS A 85 -6.48 -5.61 14.69
C HIS A 85 -7.56 -4.76 15.38
N ARG A 86 -8.19 -3.83 14.65
CA ARG A 86 -9.23 -2.95 15.18
C ARG A 86 -10.63 -3.56 15.09
N THR A 87 -10.98 -4.11 13.94
CA THR A 87 -12.35 -4.51 13.59
C THR A 87 -12.59 -6.03 13.67
N GLY A 88 -11.53 -6.82 13.82
CA GLY A 88 -11.57 -8.29 13.70
C GLY A 88 -11.76 -8.79 12.26
N ARG A 89 -11.93 -7.90 11.27
CA ARG A 89 -12.15 -8.27 9.86
C ARG A 89 -10.83 -8.48 9.15
N TYR A 90 -10.56 -9.72 8.75
CA TYR A 90 -9.37 -10.10 7.99
C TYR A 90 -9.61 -10.14 6.48
N SER A 91 -10.86 -9.94 6.04
CA SER A 91 -11.24 -9.80 4.63
C SER A 91 -12.12 -8.56 4.49
N VAL A 92 -11.65 -7.61 3.67
CA VAL A 92 -12.30 -6.31 3.44
C VAL A 92 -12.52 -6.18 1.95
N PRO A 93 -13.71 -5.76 1.48
CA PRO A 93 -13.94 -5.55 0.06
C PRO A 93 -13.07 -4.39 -0.45
N PHE A 94 -12.74 -4.42 -1.76
CA PHE A 94 -11.76 -3.49 -2.36
C PHE A 94 -12.13 -2.02 -2.16
N ASP A 95 -13.43 -1.71 -2.11
CA ASP A 95 -13.97 -0.37 -1.88
C ASP A 95 -13.62 0.22 -0.52
N GLN A 96 -13.84 -0.55 0.54
CA GLN A 96 -13.46 -0.16 1.90
C GLN A 96 -11.94 -0.12 2.03
N PHE A 97 -11.25 -1.09 1.43
CA PHE A 97 -9.79 -1.15 1.47
C PHE A 97 -9.14 0.07 0.81
N ILE A 98 -9.59 0.45 -0.40
CA ILE A 98 -8.97 1.54 -1.16
C ILE A 98 -9.25 2.92 -0.54
N LYS A 99 -10.40 3.09 0.14
CA LYS A 99 -10.69 4.28 0.97
C LYS A 99 -9.63 4.44 2.07
N ILE A 100 -9.35 3.37 2.81
CA ILE A 100 -8.36 3.38 3.91
C ILE A 100 -6.95 3.61 3.38
N VAL A 101 -6.58 2.96 2.27
CA VAL A 101 -5.30 3.23 1.59
C VAL A 101 -5.21 4.69 1.14
N GLY A 102 -6.26 5.25 0.57
CA GLY A 102 -6.30 6.66 0.17
C GLY A 102 -6.07 7.62 1.32
N LEU A 103 -6.76 7.40 2.45
CA LEU A 103 -6.54 8.17 3.68
C LEU A 103 -5.10 8.07 4.18
N SER A 104 -4.51 6.86 4.17
CA SER A 104 -3.11 6.64 4.57
C SER A 104 -2.11 7.37 3.66
N LEU A 105 -2.46 7.54 2.38
CA LEU A 105 -1.69 8.31 1.41
C LEU A 105 -1.97 9.82 1.48
N GLY A 106 -2.84 10.27 2.38
CA GLY A 106 -3.24 11.68 2.50
C GLY A 106 -4.06 12.17 1.32
N VAL A 107 -4.68 11.26 0.56
CA VAL A 107 -5.65 11.62 -0.47
C VAL A 107 -6.85 12.24 0.23
N LYS A 108 -7.05 13.54 0.03
CA LYS A 108 -8.22 14.25 0.54
C LYS A 108 -9.43 13.78 -0.25
N ILE A 109 -10.15 12.80 0.31
CA ILE A 109 -11.46 12.39 -0.18
C ILE A 109 -12.41 13.54 0.19
N GLY A 110 -12.56 14.52 -0.70
CA GLY A 110 -13.52 15.60 -0.49
C GLY A 110 -14.95 15.06 -0.43
N THR A 111 -15.88 15.82 0.13
CA THR A 111 -17.31 15.45 0.20
C THR A 111 -17.90 15.09 -1.18
N GLN A 112 -17.34 15.65 -2.25
CA GLN A 112 -17.70 15.28 -3.62
C GLN A 112 -17.24 13.85 -4.00
N ALA A 113 -16.08 13.39 -3.55
CA ALA A 113 -15.57 12.05 -3.84
C ALA A 113 -16.30 10.94 -3.04
N ALA A 114 -16.96 11.27 -1.93
CA ALA A 114 -17.88 10.35 -1.26
C ALA A 114 -19.17 10.12 -2.06
N ALA A 115 -19.59 11.11 -2.87
CA ALA A 115 -20.77 11.01 -3.73
C ALA A 115 -20.52 10.26 -5.06
N TYR A 116 -19.26 10.17 -5.50
CA TYR A 116 -18.88 9.42 -6.70
C TYR A 116 -18.20 8.11 -6.26
N GLY A 117 -18.84 6.97 -6.51
CA GLY A 117 -18.48 5.65 -5.98
C GLY A 117 -17.01 5.21 -6.15
N VAL A 118 -16.69 4.04 -5.60
CA VAL A 118 -15.33 3.48 -5.42
C VAL A 118 -14.34 3.72 -6.57
N GLY A 119 -14.77 3.67 -7.83
CA GLY A 119 -13.91 3.90 -9.00
C GLY A 119 -13.25 5.30 -9.02
N VAL A 120 -13.93 6.34 -8.53
CA VAL A 120 -13.35 7.69 -8.45
C VAL A 120 -12.31 7.78 -7.33
N ILE A 121 -12.59 7.15 -6.18
CA ILE A 121 -11.65 7.07 -5.05
C ILE A 121 -10.39 6.29 -5.47
N ALA A 122 -10.58 5.10 -6.04
CA ALA A 122 -9.49 4.28 -6.58
C ALA A 122 -8.69 5.07 -7.62
N GLY A 123 -9.37 5.88 -8.44
CA GLY A 123 -8.72 6.75 -9.41
C GLY A 123 -7.88 7.88 -8.78
N GLN A 124 -8.34 8.49 -7.70
CA GLN A 124 -7.56 9.50 -6.98
C GLN A 124 -6.35 8.89 -6.29
N VAL A 125 -6.52 7.70 -5.70
CA VAL A 125 -5.43 6.90 -5.12
C VAL A 125 -4.40 6.55 -6.20
N ALA A 126 -4.86 6.05 -7.35
CA ALA A 126 -4.01 5.76 -8.51
C ALA A 126 -3.20 6.99 -8.95
N LYS A 127 -3.85 8.15 -9.07
CA LYS A 127 -3.19 9.41 -9.44
C LYS A 127 -2.12 9.81 -8.42
N GLU A 128 -2.41 9.69 -7.13
CA GLU A 128 -1.46 10.02 -6.06
C GLU A 128 -0.28 9.04 -6.05
N ILE A 129 -0.52 7.74 -6.28
CA ILE A 129 0.52 6.74 -6.46
C ILE A 129 1.40 7.11 -7.65
N VAL A 130 0.84 7.33 -8.84
CA VAL A 130 1.61 7.73 -10.04
C VAL A 130 2.43 8.98 -9.80
N LYS A 131 1.87 9.98 -9.12
CA LYS A 131 2.57 11.21 -8.77
C LYS A 131 3.80 10.92 -7.91
N ARG A 132 3.65 10.10 -6.86
CA ARG A 132 4.75 9.68 -5.97
C ARG A 132 5.79 8.83 -6.71
N LEU A 133 5.35 7.92 -7.59
CA LEU A 133 6.21 7.12 -8.45
C LEU A 133 7.05 8.01 -9.38
N SER A 134 6.42 9.03 -9.99
CA SER A 134 7.07 9.97 -10.90
C SER A 134 8.11 10.81 -10.18
N VAL A 135 7.80 11.35 -9.00
CA VAL A 135 8.74 12.11 -8.17
C VAL A 135 9.93 11.25 -7.75
N ARG A 136 9.70 9.99 -7.32
CA ARG A 136 10.78 9.09 -6.90
C ARG A 136 11.65 8.65 -8.08
N THR A 137 11.07 8.46 -9.26
CA THR A 137 11.81 8.12 -10.48
C THR A 137 12.64 9.30 -10.99
N ALA A 138 12.10 10.51 -10.94
CA ALA A 138 12.85 11.73 -11.25
C ALA A 138 13.99 11.98 -10.26
N GLY A 139 13.77 11.68 -8.97
CA GLY A 139 14.80 11.80 -7.92
C GLY A 139 15.92 10.75 -7.98
N LYS A 140 15.76 9.66 -8.75
CA LYS A 140 16.80 8.62 -8.94
C LYS A 140 17.96 9.06 -9.85
N LEU A 141 17.96 10.28 -10.39
CA LEU A 141 19.10 10.85 -11.12
C LEU A 141 20.31 11.25 -10.22
N ILE A 142 20.27 10.97 -8.91
CA ILE A 142 21.41 11.14 -8.00
C ILE A 142 21.87 9.74 -7.51
N PRO A 143 22.82 9.09 -8.21
CA PRO A 143 23.08 7.65 -8.08
C PRO A 143 24.21 7.31 -7.09
N LEU A 144 24.30 7.95 -5.92
CA LEU A 144 25.37 7.64 -4.93
C LEU A 144 24.86 7.00 -3.62
N VAL A 145 23.54 6.82 -3.45
CA VAL A 145 22.94 6.58 -2.12
C VAL A 145 21.97 5.36 -2.11
N GLY A 146 21.74 4.69 -3.25
CA GLY A 146 20.55 3.86 -3.47
C GLY A 146 20.48 2.45 -2.82
N GLY A 147 21.60 1.79 -2.51
CA GLY A 147 21.58 0.37 -2.11
C GLY A 147 21.32 0.12 -0.62
N VAL A 148 22.04 0.82 0.26
CA VAL A 148 21.97 0.63 1.73
C VAL A 148 20.90 1.54 2.37
N LEU A 149 20.65 2.71 1.77
CA LEU A 149 19.60 3.62 2.24
C LEU A 149 18.22 3.28 1.65
N GLY A 150 18.14 2.64 0.48
CA GLY A 150 16.84 2.27 -0.11
C GLY A 150 16.03 1.32 0.77
N GLY A 151 16.66 0.25 1.25
CA GLY A 151 16.01 -0.74 2.13
C GLY A 151 15.64 -0.16 3.50
N SER A 152 16.54 0.61 4.13
CA SER A 152 16.27 1.25 5.42
C SER A 152 15.22 2.36 5.33
N ILE A 153 15.16 3.11 4.22
CA ILE A 153 14.07 4.06 3.93
C ILE A 153 12.74 3.31 3.78
N ASN A 154 12.69 2.21 3.03
CA ASN A 154 11.46 1.42 2.88
C ASN A 154 11.00 0.82 4.22
N TYR A 155 11.94 0.33 5.04
CA TYR A 155 11.66 -0.14 6.39
C TYR A 155 11.04 0.96 7.26
N ALA A 156 11.70 2.12 7.32
CA ALA A 156 11.24 3.26 8.11
C ALA A 156 9.87 3.76 7.64
N PHE A 157 9.65 3.80 6.32
CA PHE A 157 8.40 4.19 5.70
C PHE A 157 7.24 3.27 6.10
N ILE A 158 7.41 1.95 6.01
CA ILE A 158 6.37 0.99 6.40
C ILE A 158 6.08 1.08 7.91
N LYS A 159 7.12 1.23 8.74
CA LYS A 159 6.94 1.37 10.19
C LYS A 159 6.20 2.67 10.55
N ALA A 160 6.53 3.78 9.89
CA ALA A 160 5.86 5.06 10.09
C ALA A 160 4.39 4.99 9.66
N GLN A 161 4.10 4.36 8.53
CA GLN A 161 2.71 4.16 8.08
C GLN A 161 1.91 3.27 9.01
N GLY A 162 2.46 2.14 9.46
CA GLY A 162 1.78 1.27 10.42
C GLY A 162 1.42 2.02 11.71
N LYS A 163 2.34 2.85 12.23
CA LYS A 163 2.06 3.71 13.39
C LYS A 163 0.99 4.77 13.10
N ALA A 164 1.06 5.43 11.94
CA ALA A 164 0.06 6.43 11.55
C ALA A 164 -1.34 5.81 11.42
N LEU A 165 -1.44 4.61 10.82
CA LEU A 165 -2.67 3.83 10.72
C LEU A 165 -3.21 3.42 12.09
N LEU A 166 -2.34 3.02 13.01
CA LEU A 166 -2.75 2.72 14.38
C LEU A 166 -3.24 3.95 15.14
N SER A 167 -2.78 5.15 14.78
CA SER A 167 -3.24 6.42 15.38
C SER A 167 -4.51 6.99 14.73
N LEU A 168 -4.94 6.43 13.59
CA LEU A 168 -6.19 6.83 12.94
C LEU A 168 -7.39 6.17 13.63
N ASP A 169 -8.45 6.96 13.80
CA ASP A 169 -9.75 6.48 14.25
C ASP A 169 -10.49 5.85 13.07
N LEU A 170 -10.26 4.55 12.85
CA LEU A 170 -10.78 3.81 11.70
C LEU A 170 -12.26 3.47 11.82
N ASP A 171 -12.85 3.61 13.02
CA ASP A 171 -14.26 3.27 13.27
C ASP A 171 -15.19 4.15 12.43
N ARG A 172 -14.82 5.42 12.20
CA ARG A 172 -15.54 6.35 11.31
C ARG A 172 -15.45 6.04 9.81
N VAL A 173 -14.51 5.20 9.37
CA VAL A 173 -14.27 4.96 7.92
C VAL A 173 -14.99 3.70 7.43
N ALA A 174 -15.37 2.80 8.35
CA ALA A 174 -16.03 1.55 8.03
C ALA A 174 -17.57 1.65 7.94
N GLU A 175 -18.15 2.76 8.42
CA GLU A 175 -19.60 2.99 8.51
C GLU A 175 -20.21 3.76 7.30
N ASP A 176 -19.38 4.22 6.35
CA ASP A 176 -19.79 4.91 5.09
C ASP A 176 -19.43 4.11 3.83
#